data_AF-A0A0B7AG85-F1
#
_entry.id   AF-A0A0B7AG85-F1
#
_cell.length_a   1.000
_cell.length_b   1.000
_cell.length_c   1.000
_cell.angle_alpha   90.00
_cell.angle_beta   90.00
_cell.angle_gamma   90.00
#
_symmetry.space_group_name_H-M   'P 1'
#
loop_
_entity.id
_entity.type
_entity.pdbx_description
1 polymer ?
#
loop_
_entity_poly.entity_id
_entity_poly.type
_entity_poly.pdbx_seq_one_letter_code
_entity_poly.pdbx_strand_id
1 'polypeptide(L)'
;MMAVPKFFIIHNLLILVIVQSSSAATVVNNRPIIGILTEPTSTFEFGQEYVQATYVRYLEMAGALVVPVRGKQPARYYEALFQNINGVLFPGGAADISSGPYYQSGKYM
;
A
#
# COMPACT_ATOMS: atom_id res chain seq x y z
N MET A 1 -75.02 32.08 -15.30
CA MET A 1 -74.63 30.86 -14.54
C MET A 1 -73.99 29.90 -15.53
N MET A 2 -72.93 29.19 -15.09
CA MET A 2 -72.11 28.21 -15.82
C MET A 2 -71.10 28.78 -16.81
N ALA A 3 -69.85 28.36 -16.93
CA ALA A 3 -68.83 27.79 -16.04
C ALA A 3 -67.59 27.70 -16.95
N VAL A 4 -66.57 28.54 -16.74
CA VAL A 4 -65.34 28.53 -17.56
C VAL A 4 -64.42 27.42 -17.05
N PRO A 5 -63.98 26.43 -17.85
CA PRO A 5 -63.01 25.46 -17.37
C PRO A 5 -61.63 26.10 -17.34
N LYS A 6 -61.03 26.09 -16.15
CA LYS A 6 -59.73 26.67 -15.83
C LYS A 6 -58.62 25.85 -16.51
N PHE A 7 -57.77 26.53 -17.27
CA PHE A 7 -56.47 26.04 -17.72
C PHE A 7 -55.68 25.50 -16.52
N PHE A 8 -55.51 24.18 -16.44
CA PHE A 8 -54.70 23.53 -15.41
C PHE A 8 -53.24 23.45 -15.92
N ILE A 9 -52.48 24.51 -15.68
CA ILE A 9 -51.02 24.51 -15.88
C ILE A 9 -50.40 23.74 -14.71
N ILE A 10 -50.20 22.43 -14.89
CA ILE A 10 -49.33 21.65 -14.00
C ILE A 10 -47.88 21.88 -14.44
N HIS A 11 -47.16 22.67 -13.64
CA HIS A 11 -45.73 22.86 -13.74
C HIS A 11 -45.01 21.52 -13.58
N ASN A 12 -44.39 21.02 -14.64
CA ASN A 12 -43.37 19.97 -14.54
C ASN A 12 -42.16 20.57 -13.81
N LEU A 13 -42.09 20.36 -12.49
CA LEU A 13 -40.93 20.68 -11.69
C LEU A 13 -39.84 19.64 -11.97
N LEU A 14 -38.94 19.95 -12.91
CA LEU A 14 -37.75 19.16 -13.20
C LEU A 14 -36.74 19.37 -12.06
N ILE A 15 -36.62 18.41 -11.14
CA ILE A 15 -35.57 18.43 -10.11
C ILE A 15 -34.27 17.96 -10.78
N LEU A 16 -33.40 18.91 -11.12
CA LEU A 16 -32.03 18.63 -11.56
C LEU A 16 -31.20 18.24 -10.32
N VAL A 17 -31.00 16.95 -10.10
CA VAL A 17 -30.02 16.46 -9.11
C VAL A 17 -28.63 16.61 -9.72
N ILE A 18 -27.94 17.69 -9.37
CA ILE A 18 -26.52 17.85 -9.70
C ILE A 18 -25.74 16.94 -8.76
N VAL A 19 -25.35 15.76 -9.25
CA VAL A 19 -24.34 14.91 -8.58
C VAL A 19 -23.02 15.64 -8.72
N GLN A 20 -22.63 16.41 -7.70
CA GLN A 20 -21.31 17.03 -7.64
C GLN A 20 -20.30 15.95 -7.26
N SER A 21 -19.55 15.45 -8.24
CA SER A 21 -18.37 14.62 -8.01
C SER A 21 -17.30 15.46 -7.34
N SER A 22 -17.22 15.42 -6.00
CA SER A 22 -16.09 16.01 -5.28
C SER A 22 -14.85 15.14 -5.55
N SER A 23 -13.95 15.63 -6.41
CA SER A 23 -12.61 15.06 -6.52
C SER A 23 -11.87 15.36 -5.22
N ALA A 24 -11.85 14.41 -4.28
CA ALA A 24 -10.95 14.50 -3.15
C ALA A 24 -9.52 14.52 -3.70
N ALA A 25 -8.80 15.62 -3.50
CA ALA A 25 -7.40 15.69 -3.88
C ALA A 25 -6.63 14.64 -3.06
N THR A 26 -6.23 13.55 -3.71
CA THR A 26 -5.37 12.54 -3.10
C THR A 26 -4.03 13.16 -2.79
N VAL A 27 -3.66 13.19 -1.51
CA VAL A 27 -2.30 13.56 -1.10
C VAL A 27 -1.37 12.45 -1.58
N VAL A 28 -0.55 12.74 -2.59
CA VAL A 28 0.42 11.80 -3.15
C VAL A 28 1.74 11.91 -2.40
N ASN A 29 2.30 10.78 -1.95
CA ASN A 29 3.66 10.72 -1.44
C ASN A 29 4.63 10.49 -2.60
N ASN A 30 5.34 11.54 -3.04
CA ASN A 30 6.34 11.48 -4.10
C ASN A 30 7.71 10.93 -3.66
N ARG A 31 7.84 10.46 -2.42
CA ARG A 31 9.06 9.86 -1.87
C ARG A 31 8.71 8.55 -1.15
N PRO A 32 8.24 7.52 -1.88
CA PRO A 32 7.82 6.28 -1.24
C PRO A 32 9.01 5.54 -0.64
N ILE A 33 8.81 5.00 0.56
CA ILE A 33 9.75 4.10 1.25
C ILE A 33 9.18 2.69 1.16
N ILE A 34 9.93 1.76 0.59
CA ILE A 34 9.51 0.38 0.37
C ILE A 34 10.39 -0.55 1.21
N GLY A 35 9.75 -1.38 2.03
CA GLY A 35 10.42 -2.44 2.77
C GLY A 35 10.79 -3.61 1.86
N ILE A 36 11.99 -4.18 1.98
CA ILE A 36 12.34 -5.46 1.36
C ILE A 36 12.64 -6.47 2.46
N LEU A 37 11.96 -7.62 2.44
CA LEU A 37 12.28 -8.71 3.35
C LEU A 37 13.71 -9.19 3.16
N THR A 38 14.42 -9.38 4.26
CA THR A 38 15.74 -10.00 4.26
C THR A 38 15.62 -11.52 4.15
N GLU A 39 16.64 -12.14 3.57
CA GLU A 39 16.79 -13.60 3.54
C GLU A 39 17.91 -14.04 4.46
N PRO A 40 17.81 -15.22 5.11
CA PRO A 40 18.92 -15.79 5.87
C PRO A 40 20.08 -16.16 4.94
N THR A 41 21.31 -16.04 5.43
CA THR A 41 22.52 -16.49 4.72
C THR A 41 23.27 -17.55 5.51
N SER A 42 23.97 -18.44 4.80
CA SER A 42 24.96 -19.36 5.39
C SER A 42 26.33 -18.73 5.59
N THR A 43 26.58 -17.57 4.98
CA THR A 43 27.85 -16.85 5.06
C THR A 43 27.77 -15.77 6.14
N PHE A 44 28.04 -16.19 7.38
CA PHE A 44 27.88 -15.34 8.57
C PHE A 44 28.94 -14.23 8.72
N GLU A 45 29.99 -14.23 7.88
CA GLU A 45 31.05 -13.22 7.87
C GLU A 45 30.50 -11.80 7.70
N PHE A 46 29.43 -11.65 6.93
CA PHE A 46 28.85 -10.34 6.58
C PHE A 46 27.50 -10.07 7.24
N GLY A 47 27.06 -10.97 8.14
CA GLY A 47 25.77 -10.88 8.82
C GLY A 47 24.95 -12.16 8.73
N GLN A 48 23.83 -12.20 9.46
CA GLN A 48 22.93 -13.37 9.49
C GLN A 48 21.89 -13.36 8.37
N GLU A 49 21.65 -12.20 7.78
CA GLU A 49 20.62 -11.97 6.78
C GLU A 49 21.13 -10.99 5.72
N TYR A 50 20.60 -11.08 4.50
CA TYR A 50 21.01 -10.26 3.37
C TYR A 50 19.81 -9.77 2.56
N VAL A 51 20.03 -8.73 1.76
CA VAL A 51 19.12 -8.28 0.70
C VAL A 51 19.87 -8.36 -0.62
N GLN A 52 19.29 -9.01 -1.63
CA GLN A 52 19.91 -9.02 -2.96
C GLN A 52 19.87 -7.60 -3.57
N ALA A 53 21.01 -7.14 -4.05
CA ALA A 53 21.16 -5.79 -4.60
C ALA A 53 20.23 -5.51 -5.80
N THR A 54 19.86 -6.55 -6.55
CA THR A 54 18.96 -6.44 -7.71
C THR A 54 17.57 -5.91 -7.33
N TYR A 55 17.00 -6.34 -6.20
CA TYR A 55 15.71 -5.83 -5.72
C TYR A 55 15.80 -4.38 -5.22
N VAL A 56 16.92 -4.01 -4.60
CA VAL A 56 17.18 -2.62 -4.20
C VAL A 56 17.22 -1.73 -5.44
N ARG A 57 18.00 -2.12 -6.45
CA ARG A 57 18.11 -1.36 -7.70
C ARG A 57 16.79 -1.28 -8.46
N TYR A 58 16.02 -2.35 -8.51
CA TYR A 58 14.70 -2.36 -9.13
C TYR A 58 13.80 -1.26 -8.54
N LEU A 59 13.75 -1.11 -7.21
CA LEU A 59 12.93 -0.10 -6.54
C LEU A 59 13.53 1.31 -6.66
N GLU A 60 14.85 1.46 -6.52
CA GLU A 60 15.53 2.76 -6.67
C GLU A 60 15.34 3.33 -8.09
N MET A 61 15.41 2.48 -9.12
CA MET A 61 15.15 2.88 -10.51
C MET A 61 13.71 3.37 -10.72
N ALA A 62 12.76 2.91 -9.90
CA ALA A 62 11.39 3.40 -9.88
C ALA A 62 11.20 4.66 -9.01
N GLY A 63 12.27 5.19 -8.41
CA GLY A 63 12.25 6.40 -7.58
C GLY A 63 11.89 6.16 -6.11
N ALA A 64 11.93 4.92 -5.63
CA ALA A 64 11.66 4.59 -4.23
C ALA A 64 12.93 4.61 -3.35
N LEU A 65 12.74 4.92 -2.07
CA LEU A 65 13.71 4.63 -1.01
C LEU A 65 13.47 3.21 -0.50
N VAL A 66 14.53 2.54 -0.06
CA VAL A 66 14.46 1.14 0.38
C VAL A 66 14.89 1.01 1.85
N VAL A 67 14.18 0.19 2.60
CA VAL A 67 14.56 -0.22 3.97
C VAL A 67 14.52 -1.74 4.12
N PRO A 68 15.49 -2.36 4.81
CA PRO A 68 15.46 -3.81 5.06
C PRO A 68 14.44 -4.15 6.17
N VAL A 69 13.60 -5.14 5.91
CA VAL A 69 12.68 -5.73 6.89
C VAL A 69 13.32 -7.00 7.45
N ARG A 70 13.91 -6.90 8.63
CA ARG A 70 14.64 -8.01 9.26
C ARG A 70 13.70 -9.09 9.78
N GLY A 71 14.14 -10.34 9.72
CA GLY A 71 13.48 -11.44 10.40
C GLY A 71 13.72 -11.42 11.91
N LYS A 72 13.06 -12.34 12.62
CA LYS A 72 13.27 -12.57 14.07
C LYS A 72 13.08 -11.33 14.95
N GLN A 73 12.24 -10.39 14.54
CA GLN A 73 11.89 -9.21 15.33
C GLN A 73 10.59 -9.43 16.12
N PRO A 74 10.36 -8.70 17.22
CA PRO A 74 9.08 -8.75 17.93
C PRO A 74 7.96 -8.11 17.10
N ALA A 75 6.69 -8.52 17.30
CA ALA A 75 5.54 -8.01 16.55
C ALA A 75 5.45 -6.46 16.49
N ARG A 76 5.74 -5.78 17.61
CA ARG A 76 5.77 -4.31 17.68
C ARG A 76 6.76 -3.63 16.72
N TYR A 77 7.85 -4.31 16.36
CA TYR A 77 8.79 -3.79 15.36
C TYR A 77 8.14 -3.76 13.98
N TYR A 78 7.45 -4.84 13.63
CA TYR A 78 6.78 -4.96 12.34
C TYR A 78 5.62 -3.98 12.22
N GLU A 79 4.81 -3.85 13.26
CA GLU A 79 3.72 -2.86 13.33
C GLU A 79 4.25 -1.43 13.14
N ALA A 80 5.29 -1.06 13.91
CA ALA A 80 5.90 0.25 13.78
C ALA A 80 6.51 0.47 12.39
N LEU A 81 7.18 -0.53 11.81
CA LEU A 81 7.77 -0.41 10.49
C LEU A 81 6.70 -0.25 9.41
N PHE A 82 5.66 -1.10 9.43
CA PHE A 82 4.57 -1.08 8.45
C PHE A 82 3.82 0.26 8.44
N GLN A 83 3.60 0.86 9.62
CA GLN A 83 2.99 2.19 9.74
C GLN A 83 3.85 3.33 9.17
N ASN A 84 5.16 3.11 8.97
CA ASN A 84 6.11 4.14 8.54
C ASN A 84 6.62 3.94 7.09
N ILE A 85 6.16 2.91 6.38
CA ILE A 85 6.53 2.63 4.99
C ILE A 85 5.30 2.68 4.08
N ASN A 86 5.54 2.75 2.77
CA ASN A 86 4.50 2.90 1.76
C ASN A 86 4.18 1.58 1.03
N GLY A 87 4.96 0.53 1.28
CA GLY A 87 4.76 -0.79 0.71
C GLY A 87 5.86 -1.75 1.11
N VAL A 88 5.66 -3.03 0.80
CA VAL A 88 6.60 -4.12 1.10
C VAL A 88 6.78 -5.01 -0.13
N LEU A 89 8.03 -5.40 -0.40
CA LEU A 89 8.40 -6.36 -1.43
C LEU A 89 8.85 -7.66 -0.76
N PHE A 90 8.23 -8.77 -1.18
CA PHE A 90 8.64 -10.14 -0.83
C PHE A 90 9.55 -10.67 -1.94
N PRO A 91 10.89 -10.62 -1.77
CA PRO A 91 11.79 -11.06 -2.81
C PRO A 91 11.69 -12.57 -3.00
N GLY A 92 11.88 -13.03 -4.23
CA GLY A 92 12.06 -14.45 -4.51
C GLY A 92 13.45 -14.92 -4.08
N GLY A 93 13.59 -16.22 -3.87
CA GLY A 93 14.81 -16.85 -3.37
C GLY A 93 14.55 -18.29 -2.95
N ALA A 94 15.40 -18.82 -2.07
CA ALA A 94 15.30 -20.20 -1.57
C ALA A 94 15.07 -20.28 -0.05
N ALA A 95 14.59 -19.19 0.56
CA ALA A 95 14.24 -19.17 1.98
C ALA A 95 13.03 -20.08 2.29
N ASP A 96 12.99 -20.61 3.50
CA ASP A 96 11.86 -21.40 3.98
C ASP A 96 10.61 -20.49 4.14
N ILE A 97 9.51 -20.92 3.52
CA ILE A 97 8.21 -20.22 3.51
C ILE A 97 7.22 -20.77 4.55
N SER A 98 7.64 -21.77 5.32
CA SER A 98 6.86 -22.39 6.38
C SER A 98 7.40 -22.07 7.78
N SER A 99 8.69 -21.70 7.86
CA SER A 99 9.36 -21.41 9.12
C SER A 99 10.53 -20.43 8.93
N GLY A 100 11.07 -19.91 10.05
CA GLY A 100 12.30 -19.10 10.03
C GLY A 100 12.10 -17.59 9.81
N PRO A 101 13.22 -16.84 9.66
CA PRO A 101 13.21 -15.38 9.63
C PRO A 101 12.35 -14.78 8.51
N TYR A 102 12.44 -15.34 7.29
CA TYR A 102 11.72 -14.86 6.11
C TYR A 102 10.22 -15.08 6.24
N TYR A 103 9.80 -16.31 6.59
CA TYR A 103 8.40 -16.61 6.88
C TYR A 103 7.85 -15.72 8.01
N GLN A 104 8.63 -15.51 9.07
CA GLN A 104 8.20 -14.67 10.18
C GLN A 104 7.99 -13.21 9.76
N SER A 105 8.93 -12.59 9.05
CA SER A 105 8.75 -11.21 8.59
C SER A 105 7.58 -11.09 7.62
N GLY A 106 7.43 -12.02 6.68
CA GLY A 106 6.29 -12.06 5.75
C GLY A 106 4.93 -12.30 6.41
N LYS A 107 4.89 -12.97 7.57
CA LYS A 107 3.66 -13.13 8.36
C LYS A 107 3.19 -11.84 9.02
N TYR A 108 4.11 -10.92 9.37
CA TYR A 108 3.80 -9.70 10.11
C TYR A 108 3.77 -8.43 9.24
N MET A 109 4.28 -8.48 8.02
CA MET A 109 4.18 -7.42 7.01
C MET A 109 2.94 -7.60 6.16
#